data_AF-A0A7V3F8K6-F1
#
_entry.id   AF-A0A7V3F8K6-F1
#
_cell.length_a   1.000
_cell.length_b   1.000
_cell.length_c   1.000
_cell.angle_alpha   90.00
_cell.angle_beta   90.00
_cell.angle_gamma   90.00
#
_symmetry.space_group_name_H-M   'P 1'
#
loop_
_entity.id
_entity.type
_entity.pdbx_description
1 polymer ?
#
loop_
_entity_poly.entity_id
_entity_poly.type
_entity_poly.pdbx_seq_one_letter_code
_entity_poly.pdbx_strand_id
1 'polypeptide(L)'
;MQSVRWAVERLLEMGQRCGVPKTEGSCREIFKLRQALWTFVRHEGVEPMNNAAERAIRPGVLWRKGSFGTQSAEGARFVEAMMTVVATLKWQGVFTQSVRAAPASSRRSYLASTSGSS
;
A
#
# COMPACT_ATOMS: atom_id res chain seq x y z
N MET A 1 -22.37 13.34 -12.78
CA MET A 1 -21.02 12.91 -12.38
C MET A 1 -19.89 13.59 -13.15
N GLN A 2 -20.04 13.85 -14.46
CA GLN A 2 -19.04 14.57 -15.26
C GLN A 2 -18.70 15.98 -14.71
N SER A 3 -19.68 16.68 -14.14
CA SER A 3 -19.50 18.00 -13.51
C SER A 3 -18.52 17.96 -12.33
N VAL A 4 -18.62 16.95 -11.46
CA VAL A 4 -17.72 16.79 -10.30
C VAL A 4 -16.31 16.46 -10.76
N ARG A 5 -16.18 15.55 -11.74
CA ARG A 5 -14.87 15.20 -12.29
C ARG A 5 -14.14 16.40 -12.88
N TRP A 6 -14.84 17.19 -13.69
CA TRP A 6 -14.29 18.41 -14.26
C TRP A 6 -13.89 19.41 -13.18
N ALA A 7 -14.73 19.61 -12.16
CA ALA A 7 -14.43 20.53 -11.07
C ALA A 7 -13.16 20.12 -10.30
N VAL A 8 -13.02 18.83 -9.99
CA VAL A 8 -11.82 18.29 -9.30
C VAL A 8 -10.57 18.44 -10.18
N GLU A 9 -10.65 18.07 -11.46
CA GLU A 9 -9.50 18.18 -12.38
C GLU A 9 -9.07 19.64 -12.55
N ARG A 10 -10.02 20.57 -12.65
CA ARG A 10 -9.75 22.02 -12.72
C ARG A 10 -9.10 22.56 -11.44
N LEU A 11 -9.58 22.16 -10.27
CA LEU A 11 -8.97 22.57 -9.00
C LEU A 11 -7.55 22.04 -8.85
N LEU A 12 -7.30 20.80 -9.29
CA LEU A 12 -5.95 20.24 -9.31
C LEU A 12 -5.04 21.02 -10.26
N GLU A 13 -5.50 21.34 -11.46
CA GLU A 13 -4.74 22.14 -12.43
C GLU A 13 -4.39 23.54 -11.87
N MET A 14 -5.35 24.23 -11.26
CA MET A 14 -5.11 25.52 -10.60
C MET A 14 -4.13 25.38 -9.43
N GLY A 15 -4.29 24.31 -8.63
CA GLY A 15 -3.43 24.02 -7.48
C GLY A 15 -1.96 23.80 -7.85
N GLN A 16 -1.64 23.40 -9.08
CA GLN A 16 -0.26 23.29 -9.56
C GLN A 16 0.46 24.64 -9.68
N ARG A 17 -0.26 25.75 -9.66
CA ARG A 17 0.25 27.12 -9.84
C ARG A 17 -0.14 28.05 -8.68
N CYS A 18 -0.47 27.49 -7.52
CA CYS A 18 -0.99 28.24 -6.38
C CYS A 18 0.08 29.00 -5.56
N GLY A 19 1.37 28.90 -5.91
CA GLY A 19 2.47 29.59 -5.24
C GLY A 19 2.93 28.92 -3.94
N VAL A 20 2.32 27.80 -3.53
CA VAL A 20 2.72 27.03 -2.35
C VAL A 20 3.40 25.72 -2.81
N PRO A 21 4.74 25.61 -2.74
CA PRO A 21 5.49 24.52 -3.37
C PRO A 21 4.99 23.10 -3.00
N LYS A 22 4.63 22.90 -1.72
CA LYS A 22 4.10 21.62 -1.24
C LYS A 22 2.77 21.27 -1.89
N THR A 23 1.83 22.21 -1.90
CA THR A 23 0.51 22.03 -2.51
C THR A 23 0.63 21.82 -4.01
N GLU A 24 1.45 22.61 -4.69
CA GLU A 24 1.67 22.45 -6.12
C GLU A 24 2.26 21.08 -6.49
N GLY A 25 3.22 20.60 -5.69
CA GLY A 25 3.79 19.27 -5.84
C GLY A 25 2.72 18.19 -5.66
N SER A 26 1.92 18.26 -4.60
CA SER A 26 0.82 17.33 -4.38
C SER A 26 -0.22 17.37 -5.52
N CYS A 27 -0.62 18.56 -5.98
CA CYS A 27 -1.56 18.71 -7.09
C CYS A 27 -0.99 18.16 -8.41
N ARG A 28 0.31 18.32 -8.68
CA ARG A 28 0.98 17.72 -9.84
C ARG A 28 0.92 16.20 -9.79
N GLU A 29 1.28 15.60 -8.66
CA GLU A 29 1.27 14.13 -8.53
C GLU A 29 -0.13 13.54 -8.62
N ILE A 30 -1.13 14.17 -7.97
CA ILE A 30 -2.52 13.70 -8.05
C ILE A 30 -3.06 13.85 -9.49
N PHE A 31 -2.75 14.94 -10.19
CA PHE A 31 -3.24 15.17 -11.56
C PHE A 31 -2.67 14.17 -12.58
N LYS A 32 -1.44 13.69 -12.39
CA LYS A 32 -0.88 12.58 -13.20
C LYS A 32 -1.77 11.33 -13.14
N LEU A 33 -2.39 11.10 -11.98
CA LEU A 33 -3.26 9.95 -11.71
C LEU A 33 -4.76 10.22 -11.97
N ARG A 34 -5.14 11.36 -12.57
CA ARG A 34 -6.54 11.80 -12.72
C ARG A 34 -7.49 10.77 -13.34
N GLN A 35 -6.99 9.90 -14.23
CA GLN A 35 -7.81 8.83 -14.83
C GLN A 35 -8.16 7.72 -13.80
N ALA A 36 -7.24 7.43 -12.88
CA ALA A 36 -7.38 6.40 -11.86
C ALA A 36 -8.24 6.85 -10.66
N LEU A 37 -8.41 8.16 -10.43
CA LEU A 37 -9.22 8.72 -9.34
C LEU A 37 -10.68 8.22 -9.34
N TRP A 38 -11.19 7.81 -10.51
CA TRP A 38 -12.59 7.43 -10.70
C TRP A 38 -12.77 5.94 -11.00
N THR A 39 -11.75 5.10 -10.73
CA THR A 39 -11.80 3.66 -11.03
C THR A 39 -12.95 2.97 -10.29
N PHE A 40 -13.20 3.33 -9.02
CA PHE A 40 -14.30 2.80 -8.20
C PHE A 40 -15.70 3.09 -8.77
N VAL A 41 -15.82 4.12 -9.60
CA VAL A 41 -17.07 4.50 -10.27
C VAL A 41 -17.32 3.63 -11.49
N ARG A 42 -16.24 3.23 -12.18
CA ARG A 42 -16.31 2.49 -13.44
C ARG A 42 -16.31 0.99 -13.26
N HIS A 43 -15.77 0.50 -12.14
CA HIS A 43 -15.61 -0.92 -11.86
C HIS A 43 -16.24 -1.25 -10.51
N GLU A 44 -17.29 -2.08 -10.57
CA GLU A 44 -17.94 -2.61 -9.39
C GLU A 44 -16.96 -3.45 -8.55
N GLY A 45 -17.06 -3.37 -7.22
CA GLY A 45 -16.18 -4.06 -6.28
C GLY A 45 -14.82 -3.40 -6.04
N VAL A 46 -14.49 -2.31 -6.74
CA VAL A 46 -13.33 -1.47 -6.40
C VAL A 46 -13.75 -0.50 -5.31
N GLU A 47 -13.14 -0.65 -4.13
CA GLU A 47 -13.36 0.27 -3.02
C GLU A 47 -12.90 1.70 -3.35
N PRO A 48 -13.65 2.75 -2.95
CA PRO A 48 -13.26 4.14 -3.15
C PRO A 48 -12.03 4.53 -2.31
N MET A 49 -11.76 3.78 -1.24
CA MET A 49 -10.65 4.03 -0.33
C MET A 49 -9.43 3.16 -0.67
N ASN A 50 -8.24 3.78 -0.69
CA ASN A 50 -6.96 3.12 -0.94
C ASN A 50 -6.51 2.14 0.18
N ASN A 51 -7.34 1.94 1.22
CA ASN A 51 -7.00 1.16 2.42
C ASN A 51 -6.52 -0.27 2.12
N ALA A 52 -7.05 -0.91 1.08
CA ALA A 52 -6.64 -2.26 0.70
C ALA A 52 -5.20 -2.28 0.17
N ALA A 53 -4.87 -1.37 -0.76
CA ALA A 53 -3.53 -1.22 -1.30
C ALA A 53 -2.54 -0.73 -0.23
N GLU A 54 -2.91 0.22 0.62
CA GLU A 54 -2.07 0.64 1.75
C GLU A 54 -1.76 -0.51 2.71
N ARG A 55 -2.76 -1.32 3.06
CA ARG A 55 -2.56 -2.52 3.88
C ARG A 55 -1.64 -3.54 3.21
N ALA A 56 -1.74 -3.71 1.90
CA ALA A 56 -0.89 -4.64 1.14
C ALA A 56 0.59 -4.20 1.12
N ILE A 57 0.87 -2.90 0.96
CA ILE A 57 2.26 -2.42 0.87
C ILE A 57 2.92 -2.19 2.24
N ARG A 58 2.13 -1.93 3.29
CA ARG A 58 2.63 -1.54 4.61
C ARG A 58 3.64 -2.52 5.22
N PRO A 59 3.47 -3.85 5.14
CA PRO A 59 4.47 -4.80 5.63
C PRO A 59 5.86 -4.57 5.01
N GLY A 60 5.93 -4.30 3.70
CA GLY A 60 7.21 -4.09 3.00
C GLY A 60 7.84 -2.74 3.30
N VAL A 61 7.03 -1.71 3.55
CA VAL A 61 7.50 -0.39 3.98
C VAL A 61 8.08 -0.47 5.40
N LEU A 62 7.37 -1.12 6.32
CA LEU A 62 7.83 -1.30 7.71
C LEU A 62 9.11 -2.11 7.77
N TRP A 63 9.20 -3.20 7.00
CA TRP A 63 10.41 -4.01 6.91
C TRP A 63 11.60 -3.19 6.37
N ARG A 64 11.43 -2.44 5.27
CA ARG A 64 12.50 -1.57 4.74
C ARG A 64 12.96 -0.53 5.74
N LYS A 65 12.03 0.07 6.48
CA LYS A 65 12.36 1.08 7.51
C LYS A 65 13.11 0.47 8.69
N GLY A 66 12.74 -0.73 9.14
CA GLY A 66 13.36 -1.39 10.29
C GLY A 66 14.65 -2.15 9.97
N SER A 67 14.81 -2.64 8.74
CA SER A 67 15.93 -3.49 8.32
C SER A 67 16.85 -2.85 7.28
N PHE A 68 16.64 -1.57 6.94
CA PHE A 68 17.36 -0.81 5.91
C PHE A 68 17.29 -1.39 4.48
N GLY A 69 16.44 -2.39 4.24
CA GLY A 69 16.26 -3.02 2.94
C GLY A 69 17.34 -4.05 2.60
N THR A 70 17.50 -4.35 1.30
CA THR A 70 18.60 -5.20 0.79
C THR A 70 19.57 -4.38 -0.04
N GLN A 71 20.85 -4.76 -0.02
CA GLN A 71 21.89 -4.13 -0.85
C GLN A 71 22.30 -5.02 -2.04
N SER A 72 21.73 -6.21 -2.17
CA SER A 72 21.96 -7.13 -3.30
C SER A 72 20.68 -7.43 -4.07
N ALA A 73 20.85 -7.78 -5.34
CA ALA A 73 19.76 -8.17 -6.22
C ALA A 73 19.13 -9.52 -5.79
N GLU A 74 19.93 -10.50 -5.36
CA GLU A 74 19.37 -11.76 -4.82
C GLU A 74 18.56 -11.50 -3.55
N GLY A 75 19.05 -10.66 -2.65
CA GLY A 75 18.33 -10.29 -1.44
C GLY A 75 16.99 -9.63 -1.74
N ALA A 76 16.96 -8.72 -2.73
CA ALA A 76 15.73 -8.05 -3.13
C ALA A 76 14.68 -9.04 -3.65
N ARG A 77 15.10 -9.98 -4.52
CA ARG A 77 14.23 -11.04 -5.05
C ARG A 77 13.72 -11.99 -3.96
N PHE A 78 14.58 -12.35 -3.01
CA PHE A 78 14.18 -13.19 -1.88
C PHE A 78 13.08 -12.51 -1.05
N VAL A 79 13.28 -11.24 -0.70
CA VAL A 79 12.28 -10.48 0.07
C VAL A 79 10.99 -10.30 -0.71
N GLU A 80 11.06 -9.96 -2.00
CA GLU A 80 9.90 -9.88 -2.87
C GLU A 80 9.07 -11.18 -2.86
N ALA A 81 9.73 -12.33 -3.04
CA ALA A 81 9.08 -13.64 -3.00
C ALA A 81 8.44 -13.93 -1.63
N MET A 82 9.18 -13.69 -0.53
CA MET A 82 8.68 -13.94 0.83
C MET A 82 7.48 -13.06 1.17
N MET A 83 7.54 -11.77 0.82
CA MET A 83 6.45 -10.83 1.07
C MET A 83 5.20 -11.21 0.28
N THR A 84 5.37 -11.69 -0.95
CA THR A 84 4.26 -12.21 -1.78
C THR A 84 3.61 -13.43 -1.15
N VAL A 85 4.40 -14.41 -0.70
CA VAL A 85 3.90 -15.61 -0.03
C VAL A 85 3.13 -15.24 1.24
N VAL A 86 3.72 -14.41 2.11
CA VAL A 86 3.08 -13.98 3.36
C VAL A 86 1.80 -13.21 3.10
N ALA A 87 1.79 -12.29 2.12
CA ALA A 87 0.59 -11.53 1.75
C ALA A 87 -0.53 -12.47 1.29
N THR A 88 -0.21 -13.45 0.44
CA THR A 88 -1.18 -14.43 -0.08
C THR A 88 -1.75 -15.29 1.04
N LEU A 89 -0.91 -15.83 1.93
CA LEU A 89 -1.36 -16.64 3.06
C LEU A 89 -2.25 -15.85 4.03
N LYS A 90 -1.95 -14.57 4.25
CA LYS A 90 -2.77 -13.69 5.08
C LYS A 90 -4.11 -13.41 4.42
N TRP A 91 -4.11 -13.16 3.12
CA TRP A 91 -5.32 -12.91 2.34
C TRP A 91 -6.26 -14.13 2.33
N GLN A 92 -5.70 -15.34 2.26
CA GLN A 92 -6.44 -16.60 2.36
C GLN A 92 -6.83 -16.98 3.80
N GLY A 93 -6.40 -16.24 4.83
CA GLY A 93 -6.70 -16.53 6.23
C GLY A 93 -5.94 -17.70 6.85
N VAL A 94 -4.99 -18.31 6.12
CA VAL A 94 -4.25 -19.51 6.55
C VAL A 94 -2.87 -19.21 7.16
N PHE A 95 -2.42 -17.95 7.12
CA PHE A 95 -1.11 -17.54 7.64
C PHE A 95 -0.86 -17.96 9.10
N THR A 96 -1.85 -17.76 9.97
CA THR A 96 -1.72 -18.10 11.40
C THR A 96 -1.57 -19.61 11.59
N GLN A 97 -2.22 -20.42 10.76
CA GLN A 97 -2.13 -21.88 10.81
C GLN A 97 -0.75 -22.36 10.35
N SER A 98 -0.22 -21.81 9.26
CA SER A 98 1.12 -22.16 8.75
C SER A 98 2.24 -21.76 9.73
N VAL A 99 2.13 -20.60 10.38
CA VAL A 99 3.14 -20.16 11.37
C VAL A 99 3.11 -21.02 12.64
N ARG A 100 1.92 -21.46 13.07
CA ARG A 100 1.77 -22.29 14.28
C ARG A 100 2.30 -23.71 14.09
N ALA A 101 2.24 -24.24 12.86
CA ALA A 101 2.82 -25.52 12.48
C ALA A 101 4.36 -25.49 12.42
N ALA A 102 4.99 -24.31 12.35
CA ALA A 102 6.45 -24.20 12.31
C ALA A 102 7.09 -24.51 13.69
N PRO A 103 8.32 -25.09 13.70
CA PRO A 103 9.06 -25.38 14.93
C PRO A 103 9.22 -24.14 15.82
N ALA A 104 9.19 -24.32 17.14
CA ALA A 104 9.21 -23.23 18.12
C ALA A 104 10.45 -22.31 17.99
N SER A 105 11.58 -22.82 17.49
CA SER A 105 12.81 -22.08 17.21
C SER A 105 12.63 -20.96 16.17
N SER A 106 11.59 -21.01 15.34
CA SER A 106 11.34 -20.04 14.24
C SER A 106 10.26 -18.99 14.57
N ARG A 107 9.64 -19.03 15.76
CA ARG A 107 8.44 -18.21 16.09
C ARG A 107 8.73 -16.78 16.60
N ARG A 108 10.00 -16.44 16.86
CA ARG A 108 10.37 -15.30 17.73
C ARG A 108 10.18 -13.89 17.14
N SER A 109 9.88 -13.74 15.85
CA SER A 109 9.74 -12.42 15.20
C SER A 109 8.34 -12.05 14.71
N TYR A 110 7.39 -13.00 14.65
CA TYR A 110 6.11 -12.77 13.95
C TYR A 110 4.95 -12.28 14.84
N LEU A 111 5.01 -12.51 16.16
CA LEU A 111 3.90 -12.23 17.08
C LEU A 111 3.78 -10.76 17.52
N ALA A 112 4.80 -9.93 17.30
CA ALA A 112 4.83 -8.53 17.77
C ALA A 112 3.91 -7.56 17.00
N SER A 113 3.19 -8.04 15.97
CA SER A 113 2.33 -7.19 15.12
C SER A 113 0.82 -7.39 15.34
N THR A 114 0.41 -8.25 16.28
CA THR A 114 -1.01 -8.60 16.52
C THR A 114 -1.61 -8.07 17.81
N SER A 115 -0.83 -7.38 18.67
CA SER A 115 -1.30 -6.84 19.95
C SER A 115 -1.60 -5.34 19.86
N GLY A 116 -2.59 -4.96 19.08
CA GLY A 116 -2.99 -3.55 18.94
C GLY A 116 -4.38 -3.39 18.36
N SER A 117 -5.40 -3.90 19.03
CA SER A 117 -6.81 -3.52 18.89
C SER A 117 -7.59 -4.09 20.08
N SER A 118 -7.77 -3.25 21.10
CA SER A 118 -8.91 -3.25 22.02
C SER A 118 -9.43 -1.83 22.09
#